data_AF-A0A4Q2Y3I7-F1
#
_entry.id   AF-A0A4Q2Y3I7-F1
#
_cell.length_a   1.000
_cell.length_b   1.000
_cell.length_c   1.000
_cell.angle_alpha   90.00
_cell.angle_beta   90.00
_cell.angle_gamma   90.00
#
_symmetry.space_group_name_H-M   'P 1'
#
loop_
_entity.id
_entity.type
_entity.pdbx_description
1 polymer ?
#
loop_
_entity_poly.entity_id
_entity_poly.type
_entity_poly.pdbx_seq_one_letter_code
_entity_poly.pdbx_strand_id
1 'polypeptide(L)'
;MKAPVKTWTPTEHPRLYRHKNGTYYARTRAGGKPTWRSLGTDILSIAKKEMDVREASGQQWTGTGRGSAARKGMTGAEAFAIRRHQFRRHPSLKPSTKHYLEQVLTLLKRSWPELEAAELGKITPAECEEWARRTSPQTSGTRFNAALSMLRGLFEIAVDRGVRRTNPTARLKRSPVKLKDLSERLPARPQFHEWVRAIRNAGGRFSHHCADYVEFLAYTGVRVGEAGWIKWKHCDFARGELHVCGHRGHGIRSQESRQVPMSGALRSLLERLRKENPEAKPTDGILQVTTAKKAMNRAAAETGIPHITHHDLRHFFAAVCIGSGVD
;
A
#
# COMPACT_ATOMS: atom_id res chain seq x y z
N MET A 1 -33.25 -44.19 41.19
CA MET A 1 -33.63 -42.95 40.47
C MET A 1 -32.36 -42.13 40.21
N LYS A 2 -31.97 -41.88 38.94
CA LYS A 2 -30.80 -41.05 38.62
C LYS A 2 -31.16 -39.57 38.82
N ALA A 3 -30.33 -38.84 39.58
CA ALA A 3 -30.51 -37.41 39.82
C ALA A 3 -30.56 -36.62 38.49
N PRO A 4 -31.40 -35.57 38.38
CA PRO A 4 -31.51 -34.79 37.16
C PRO A 4 -30.16 -34.12 36.83
N VAL A 5 -29.66 -34.36 35.61
CA VAL A 5 -28.42 -33.75 35.12
C VAL A 5 -28.62 -32.24 35.04
N LYS A 6 -27.89 -31.50 35.87
CA LYS A 6 -27.89 -30.03 35.82
C LYS A 6 -27.46 -29.58 34.42
N THR A 7 -28.22 -28.65 33.83
CA THR A 7 -27.97 -28.15 32.46
C THR A 7 -26.63 -27.39 32.36
N TRP A 8 -26.16 -26.84 33.48
CA TRP A 8 -24.92 -26.06 33.60
C TRP A 8 -24.10 -26.56 34.78
N THR A 9 -22.84 -26.91 34.52
CA THR A 9 -21.86 -27.31 35.53
C THR A 9 -20.81 -26.21 35.66
N PRO A 10 -20.62 -25.58 36.84
CA PRO A 10 -19.57 -24.58 37.03
C PRO A 10 -18.18 -25.20 36.88
N THR A 11 -17.20 -24.37 36.49
CA THR A 11 -15.77 -24.74 36.51
C THR A 11 -15.05 -23.95 37.60
N GLU A 12 -13.75 -24.19 37.79
CA GLU A 12 -12.89 -23.42 38.70
C GLU A 12 -12.84 -21.92 38.35
N HIS A 13 -13.07 -21.55 37.10
CA HIS A 13 -13.08 -20.15 36.69
C HIS A 13 -14.47 -19.53 36.94
N PRO A 14 -14.60 -18.41 37.69
CA PRO A 14 -15.88 -17.88 38.21
C PRO A 14 -16.93 -17.57 37.13
N ARG A 15 -16.47 -17.26 35.92
CA ARG A 15 -17.30 -16.92 34.76
C ARG A 15 -17.40 -18.05 33.73
N LEU A 16 -16.94 -19.26 34.00
CA LEU A 16 -16.87 -20.34 33.01
C LEU A 16 -17.66 -21.57 33.47
N TYR A 17 -18.48 -22.11 32.57
CA TYR A 17 -19.41 -23.19 32.86
C TYR A 17 -19.45 -24.18 31.69
N ARG A 18 -19.65 -25.46 31.98
CA ARG A 18 -19.86 -26.52 31.00
C ARG A 18 -21.36 -26.77 30.81
N HIS A 19 -21.82 -26.78 29.58
CA HIS A 19 -23.21 -27.13 29.27
C HIS A 19 -23.35 -28.65 29.13
N LYS A 20 -24.59 -29.18 29.24
CA LYS A 20 -24.88 -30.63 29.08
C LYS A 20 -24.40 -31.23 27.76
N ASN A 21 -24.20 -30.41 26.72
CA ASN A 21 -23.67 -30.84 25.41
C ASN A 21 -22.13 -30.88 25.34
N GLY A 22 -21.44 -30.73 26.48
CA GLY A 22 -19.98 -30.78 26.56
C GLY A 22 -19.26 -29.46 26.29
N THR A 23 -19.90 -28.51 25.60
CA THR A 23 -19.30 -27.21 25.24
C THR A 23 -19.19 -26.27 26.45
N TYR A 24 -18.09 -25.52 26.52
CA TYR A 24 -17.86 -24.49 27.54
C TYR A 24 -18.48 -23.14 27.15
N TYR A 25 -19.02 -22.46 28.15
CA TYR A 25 -19.68 -21.16 28.04
C TYR A 25 -19.16 -20.19 29.10
N ALA A 26 -19.00 -18.94 28.70
CA ALA A 26 -18.77 -17.83 29.60
C ALA A 26 -20.11 -17.26 30.10
N ARG A 27 -20.22 -16.99 31.41
CA ARG A 27 -21.28 -16.23 32.03
C ARG A 27 -20.87 -14.77 32.08
N THR A 28 -21.58 -13.94 31.34
CA THR A 28 -21.27 -12.51 31.17
C THR A 28 -22.48 -11.67 31.54
N ARG A 29 -22.30 -10.35 31.69
CA ARG A 29 -23.42 -9.43 31.90
C ARG A 29 -23.53 -8.52 30.67
N ALA A 30 -24.70 -8.49 30.04
CA ALA A 30 -25.03 -7.54 28.98
C ALA A 30 -26.28 -6.77 29.41
N GLY A 31 -26.18 -5.45 29.52
CA GLY A 31 -27.30 -4.60 29.98
C GLY A 31 -27.82 -4.97 31.38
N GLY A 32 -26.92 -5.33 32.31
CA GLY A 32 -27.28 -5.73 33.68
C GLY A 32 -27.81 -7.16 33.85
N LYS A 33 -28.19 -7.85 32.77
CA LYS A 33 -28.70 -9.23 32.82
C LYS A 33 -27.60 -10.27 32.56
N PRO A 34 -27.59 -11.41 33.27
CA PRO A 34 -26.65 -12.49 33.02
C PRO A 34 -26.96 -13.16 31.67
N THR A 35 -25.97 -13.22 30.79
CA THR A 35 -26.05 -13.89 29.48
C THR A 35 -24.98 -14.97 29.37
N TRP A 36 -25.33 -16.07 28.70
CA TRP A 36 -24.43 -17.21 28.46
C TRP A 36 -23.84 -17.12 27.06
N ARG A 37 -22.53 -17.35 26.92
CA ARG A 37 -21.82 -17.22 25.63
C ARG A 37 -20.95 -18.44 25.39
N SER A 38 -21.24 -19.18 24.32
CA SER A 38 -20.43 -20.35 23.94
C SER A 38 -19.02 -19.92 23.56
N LEU A 39 -18.02 -20.66 24.05
CA LEU A 39 -16.62 -20.56 23.65
C LEU A 39 -16.30 -21.49 22.47
N GLY A 40 -17.28 -22.27 21.99
CA GLY A 40 -17.12 -23.11 20.80
C GLY A 40 -16.13 -24.27 20.96
N THR A 41 -15.76 -24.60 22.20
CA THR A 41 -14.83 -25.68 22.54
C THR A 41 -15.38 -26.50 23.70
N ASP A 42 -15.08 -27.79 23.69
CA ASP A 42 -15.32 -28.79 24.74
C ASP A 42 -14.04 -29.09 25.55
N ILE A 43 -12.94 -28.35 25.29
CA ILE A 43 -11.64 -28.49 25.95
C ILE A 43 -11.45 -27.37 26.97
N LEU A 44 -11.24 -27.74 28.25
CA LEU A 44 -11.17 -26.79 29.36
C LEU A 44 -9.99 -25.83 29.27
N SER A 45 -8.81 -26.31 28.85
CA SER A 45 -7.59 -25.50 28.76
C SER A 45 -7.70 -24.40 27.69
N ILE A 46 -8.31 -24.71 26.55
CA ILE A 46 -8.61 -23.74 25.49
C ILE A 46 -9.62 -22.71 25.99
N ALA A 47 -10.68 -23.18 26.66
CA ALA A 47 -11.71 -22.31 27.23
C ALA A 47 -11.14 -21.34 28.28
N LYS A 48 -10.23 -21.79 29.15
CA LYS A 48 -9.55 -20.95 30.16
C LYS A 48 -8.65 -19.89 29.50
N LYS A 49 -7.77 -20.31 28.59
CA LYS A 49 -6.86 -19.38 27.89
C LYS A 49 -7.61 -18.30 27.12
N GLU A 50 -8.72 -18.67 26.49
CA GLU A 50 -9.58 -17.76 25.76
C GLU A 50 -10.31 -16.75 26.69
N MET A 51 -10.62 -17.14 27.93
CA MET A 51 -11.14 -16.23 28.96
C MET A 51 -10.07 -15.25 29.43
N ASP A 52 -8.86 -15.73 29.73
CA ASP A 52 -7.75 -14.92 30.23
C ASP A 52 -7.32 -13.85 29.20
N VAL A 53 -7.21 -14.25 27.92
CA VAL A 53 -6.89 -13.33 26.82
C VAL A 53 -7.94 -12.21 26.70
N ARG A 54 -9.22 -12.54 26.91
CA ARG A 54 -10.34 -11.59 26.78
C ARG A 54 -10.48 -10.66 27.99
N GLU A 55 -10.19 -11.15 29.19
CA GLU A 55 -10.16 -10.31 30.38
C GLU A 55 -8.97 -9.36 30.36
N ALA A 56 -7.79 -9.81 29.92
CA ALA A 56 -6.60 -8.98 29.79
C ALA A 56 -6.72 -7.88 28.73
N SER A 57 -7.52 -8.10 27.67
CA SER A 57 -7.71 -7.11 26.60
C SER A 57 -8.81 -6.07 26.89
N GLY A 58 -9.44 -6.09 28.08
CA GLY A 58 -10.45 -5.10 28.48
C GLY A 58 -11.72 -5.11 27.62
N GLN A 59 -11.88 -6.10 26.74
CA GLN A 59 -13.03 -6.23 25.86
C GLN A 59 -14.26 -6.62 26.71
N GLN A 60 -15.07 -5.62 27.05
CA GLN A 60 -16.40 -5.89 27.59
C GLN A 60 -17.19 -6.76 26.60
N TRP A 61 -17.89 -7.75 27.13
CA TRP A 61 -18.85 -8.56 26.39
C TRP A 61 -20.09 -7.71 26.04
N THR A 62 -19.94 -6.73 25.14
CA THR A 62 -21.05 -6.01 24.53
C THR A 62 -21.68 -6.91 23.47
N GLY A 63 -22.38 -7.93 23.94
CA GLY A 63 -23.02 -8.88 23.06
C GLY A 63 -24.44 -8.47 22.74
N THR A 64 -24.75 -8.29 21.46
CA THR A 64 -26.09 -8.62 20.95
C THR A 64 -26.26 -10.13 21.11
N GLY A 65 -27.12 -10.51 22.05
CA GLY A 65 -27.73 -11.83 22.09
C GLY A 65 -28.78 -11.91 20.98
N ARG A 66 -29.12 -13.13 20.56
CA ARG A 66 -30.36 -13.41 19.83
C ARG A 66 -31.49 -12.78 20.66
N GLY A 67 -32.10 -11.69 20.17
CA GLY A 67 -33.10 -10.90 20.90
C GLY A 67 -32.81 -9.40 21.05
N SER A 68 -31.73 -8.86 20.47
CA SER A 68 -31.63 -7.40 20.27
C SER A 68 -32.36 -7.03 19.00
N ALA A 69 -33.35 -6.13 19.10
CA ALA A 69 -34.00 -5.47 17.98
C ALA A 69 -32.98 -5.15 16.87
N ALA A 70 -33.34 -5.48 15.63
CA ALA A 70 -32.56 -5.26 14.44
C ALA A 70 -32.03 -3.81 14.42
N ARG A 71 -30.75 -3.61 14.74
CA ARG A 71 -30.04 -2.46 14.18
C ARG A 71 -30.12 -2.67 12.67
N LYS A 72 -30.71 -1.72 11.94
CA LYS A 72 -30.77 -1.72 10.47
C LYS A 72 -29.46 -2.30 9.94
N GLY A 73 -29.55 -3.41 9.21
CA GLY A 73 -28.37 -4.07 8.67
C GLY A 73 -27.58 -3.07 7.84
N MET A 74 -26.28 -2.92 8.15
CA MET A 74 -25.44 -2.02 7.38
C MET A 74 -25.30 -2.54 5.96
N THR A 75 -25.62 -1.70 4.98
CA THR A 75 -25.41 -2.02 3.57
C THR A 75 -23.95 -1.81 3.19
N GLY A 76 -23.49 -2.46 2.12
CA GLY A 76 -22.16 -2.20 1.59
C GLY A 76 -22.00 -0.74 1.14
N ALA A 77 -23.05 -0.11 0.59
CA ALA A 77 -23.04 1.30 0.22
C ALA A 77 -22.71 2.22 1.40
N GLU A 78 -23.31 1.98 2.57
CA GLU A 78 -22.99 2.71 3.80
C GLU A 78 -21.54 2.49 4.22
N ALA A 79 -21.06 1.24 4.21
CA ALA A 79 -19.68 0.93 4.56
C ALA A 79 -18.67 1.58 3.60
N PHE A 80 -18.95 1.57 2.29
CA PHE A 80 -18.15 2.28 1.29
C PHE A 80 -18.10 3.78 1.56
N ALA A 81 -19.22 4.41 1.87
CA ALA A 81 -19.29 5.84 2.19
C ALA A 81 -18.44 6.17 3.43
N ILE A 82 -18.56 5.37 4.50
CA ILE A 82 -17.78 5.54 5.73
C ILE A 82 -16.29 5.39 5.43
N ARG A 83 -15.90 4.33 4.71
CA ARG A 83 -14.50 4.06 4.39
C ARG A 83 -13.90 5.17 3.54
N ARG A 84 -14.66 5.66 2.55
CA ARG A 84 -14.28 6.80 1.71
C ARG A 84 -14.05 8.07 2.54
N HIS A 85 -14.98 8.38 3.44
CA HIS A 85 -14.87 9.52 4.34
C HIS A 85 -13.64 9.42 5.24
N GLN A 86 -13.37 8.25 5.83
CA GLN A 86 -12.21 8.00 6.70
C GLN A 86 -10.89 8.35 6.00
N PHE A 87 -10.61 7.79 4.82
CA PHE A 87 -9.31 8.05 4.18
C PHE A 87 -9.22 9.45 3.56
N ARG A 88 -10.35 10.04 3.10
CA ARG A 88 -10.36 11.41 2.56
C ARG A 88 -10.00 12.45 3.62
N ARG A 89 -10.55 12.29 4.83
CA ARG A 89 -10.32 13.21 5.95
C ARG A 89 -9.10 12.90 6.78
N HIS A 90 -8.42 11.78 6.51
CA HIS A 90 -7.22 11.42 7.24
C HIS A 90 -6.15 12.51 7.06
N PRO A 91 -5.71 13.18 8.14
CA PRO A 91 -4.82 14.34 8.03
C PRO A 91 -3.40 13.94 7.59
N SER A 92 -2.93 12.75 8.00
CA SER A 92 -1.59 12.29 7.65
C SER A 92 -1.47 11.58 6.28
N LEU A 93 -2.58 11.34 5.58
CA LEU A 93 -2.51 10.72 4.25
C LEU A 93 -2.22 11.77 3.17
N LYS A 94 -1.24 11.47 2.32
CA LYS A 94 -0.89 12.30 1.16
C LYS A 94 -2.06 12.33 0.16
N PRO A 95 -2.24 13.44 -0.60
CA PRO A 95 -3.26 13.51 -1.66
C PRO A 95 -3.18 12.35 -2.67
N SER A 96 -1.96 11.95 -3.05
CA SER A 96 -1.74 10.81 -3.95
C SER A 96 -2.18 9.47 -3.34
N THR A 97 -1.95 9.27 -2.03
CA THR A 97 -2.43 8.08 -1.32
C THR A 97 -3.96 8.06 -1.26
N LYS A 98 -4.61 9.21 -1.02
CA LYS A 98 -6.08 9.32 -1.07
C LYS A 98 -6.61 8.98 -2.46
N HIS A 99 -5.99 9.51 -3.51
CA HIS A 99 -6.34 9.18 -4.89
C HIS A 99 -6.18 7.68 -5.20
N TYR A 100 -5.08 7.07 -4.76
CA TYR A 100 -4.87 5.63 -4.91
C TYR A 100 -5.96 4.81 -4.21
N LEU A 101 -6.36 5.18 -2.99
CA LEU A 101 -7.43 4.51 -2.25
C LEU A 101 -8.80 4.66 -2.94
N GLU A 102 -9.09 5.81 -3.55
CA GLU A 102 -10.27 5.97 -4.42
C GLU A 102 -10.24 4.98 -5.59
N GLN A 103 -9.11 4.85 -6.29
CA GLN A 103 -8.98 3.90 -7.40
C GLN A 103 -9.14 2.44 -6.94
N VAL A 104 -8.73 2.10 -5.71
CA VAL A 104 -8.92 0.77 -5.12
C VAL A 104 -10.40 0.54 -4.78
N LEU A 105 -11.07 1.55 -4.23
CA LEU A 105 -12.49 1.50 -3.92
C LEU A 105 -13.33 1.30 -5.20
N THR A 106 -13.05 2.05 -6.26
CA THR A 106 -13.67 1.87 -7.58
C THR A 106 -13.41 0.48 -8.16
N LEU A 107 -12.20 -0.06 -8.01
CA LEU A 107 -11.88 -1.41 -8.44
C LEU A 107 -12.74 -2.45 -7.71
N LEU A 108 -12.88 -2.32 -6.39
CA LEU A 108 -13.68 -3.24 -5.59
C LEU A 108 -15.16 -3.20 -5.98
N LYS A 109 -15.73 -2.00 -6.17
CA LYS A 109 -17.10 -1.83 -6.68
C LYS A 109 -17.30 -2.49 -8.04
N ARG A 110 -16.34 -2.32 -8.96
CA ARG A 110 -16.41 -2.94 -10.29
C ARG A 110 -16.27 -4.46 -10.24
N SER A 111 -15.43 -5.00 -9.35
CA SER A 111 -15.24 -6.45 -9.25
C SER A 111 -16.34 -7.17 -8.47
N TRP A 112 -17.08 -6.45 -7.61
CA TRP A 112 -18.25 -6.95 -6.89
C TRP A 112 -19.37 -5.90 -6.83
N PRO A 113 -20.11 -5.69 -7.93
CA PRO A 113 -21.17 -4.66 -8.00
C PRO A 113 -22.28 -4.85 -6.98
N GLU A 114 -22.67 -6.11 -6.72
CA GLU A 114 -23.75 -6.49 -5.82
C GLU A 114 -23.44 -6.16 -4.36
N LEU A 115 -22.15 -6.00 -4.02
CA LEU A 115 -21.70 -5.71 -2.67
C LEU A 115 -22.29 -4.39 -2.14
N GLU A 116 -22.56 -3.40 -3.00
CA GLU A 116 -23.13 -2.13 -2.56
C GLU A 116 -24.54 -2.28 -1.98
N ALA A 117 -25.37 -3.10 -2.62
CA ALA A 117 -26.74 -3.36 -2.17
C ALA A 117 -26.80 -4.43 -1.06
N ALA A 118 -25.78 -5.28 -0.96
CA ALA A 118 -25.74 -6.36 0.00
C ALA A 118 -25.69 -5.87 1.46
N GLU A 119 -26.36 -6.61 2.34
CA GLU A 119 -26.27 -6.41 3.78
C GLU A 119 -25.00 -7.10 4.31
N LEU A 120 -24.06 -6.33 4.86
CA LEU A 120 -22.75 -6.87 5.27
C LEU A 120 -22.83 -7.92 6.39
N GLY A 121 -23.94 -7.94 7.15
CA GLY A 121 -24.23 -8.95 8.15
C GLY A 121 -24.57 -10.32 7.56
N LYS A 122 -25.04 -10.38 6.30
CA LYS A 122 -25.47 -11.60 5.62
C LYS A 122 -24.40 -12.20 4.70
N ILE A 123 -23.38 -11.42 4.33
CA ILE A 123 -22.31 -11.92 3.47
C ILE A 123 -21.48 -12.99 4.18
N THR A 124 -21.44 -14.15 3.53
CA THR A 124 -20.74 -15.36 3.97
C THR A 124 -19.27 -15.37 3.55
N PRO A 125 -18.42 -16.17 4.22
CA PRO A 125 -17.06 -16.43 3.76
C PRO A 125 -16.99 -17.03 2.35
N ALA A 126 -17.95 -17.90 1.99
CA ALA A 126 -17.99 -18.54 0.67
C ALA A 126 -18.19 -17.53 -0.47
N GLU A 127 -19.05 -16.53 -0.28
CA GLU A 127 -19.21 -15.43 -1.25
C GLU A 127 -17.92 -14.60 -1.40
N CYS A 128 -17.19 -14.40 -0.30
CA CYS A 128 -15.91 -13.70 -0.34
C CYS A 128 -14.82 -14.52 -1.06
N GLU A 129 -14.81 -15.84 -0.88
CA GLU A 129 -13.92 -16.77 -1.59
C GLU A 129 -14.22 -16.80 -3.09
N GLU A 130 -15.50 -16.81 -3.45
CA GLU A 130 -15.93 -16.77 -4.85
C GLU A 130 -15.53 -15.47 -5.53
N TRP A 131 -15.71 -14.33 -4.86
CA TRP A 131 -15.20 -13.05 -5.35
C TRP A 131 -13.68 -13.08 -5.57
N ALA A 132 -12.92 -13.63 -4.62
CA ALA A 132 -11.48 -13.72 -4.70
C ALA A 132 -11.03 -14.60 -5.88
N ARG A 133 -11.67 -15.77 -6.05
CA ARG A 133 -11.43 -16.72 -7.14
C ARG A 133 -11.66 -16.09 -8.50
N ARG A 134 -12.75 -15.33 -8.66
CA ARG A 134 -13.08 -14.63 -9.92
C ARG A 134 -12.16 -13.45 -10.20
N THR A 135 -11.79 -12.68 -9.18
CA THR A 135 -11.09 -11.40 -9.35
C THR A 135 -9.57 -11.54 -9.45
N SER A 136 -8.96 -12.48 -8.73
CA SER A 136 -7.49 -12.63 -8.70
C SER A 136 -6.87 -12.88 -10.07
N PRO A 137 -7.42 -13.72 -10.97
CA PRO A 137 -6.84 -13.94 -12.31
C PRO A 137 -6.97 -12.72 -13.24
N GLN A 138 -8.00 -11.88 -13.03
CA GLN A 138 -8.31 -10.74 -13.89
C GLN A 138 -7.59 -9.45 -13.50
N THR A 139 -6.84 -9.47 -12.39
CA THR A 139 -6.17 -8.29 -11.85
C THR A 139 -4.74 -8.62 -11.43
N SER A 140 -3.84 -7.64 -11.50
CA SER A 140 -2.49 -7.86 -10.99
C SER A 140 -2.51 -8.16 -9.49
N GLY A 141 -1.63 -9.04 -9.00
CA GLY A 141 -1.58 -9.43 -7.60
C GLY A 141 -1.52 -8.23 -6.64
N THR A 142 -0.79 -7.17 -7.00
CA THR A 142 -0.76 -5.91 -6.24
C THR A 142 -2.12 -5.23 -6.15
N ARG A 143 -2.85 -5.12 -7.27
CA ARG A 143 -4.18 -4.48 -7.30
C ARG A 143 -5.23 -5.35 -6.61
N PHE A 144 -5.19 -6.66 -6.80
CA PHE A 144 -6.02 -7.61 -6.07
C PHE A 144 -5.81 -7.47 -4.55
N ASN A 145 -4.56 -7.50 -4.09
CA ASN A 145 -4.24 -7.39 -2.67
C ASN A 145 -4.67 -6.06 -2.05
N ALA A 146 -4.63 -4.96 -2.83
CA ALA A 146 -5.16 -3.67 -2.40
C ALA A 146 -6.69 -3.71 -2.27
N ALA A 147 -7.40 -4.29 -3.23
CA ALA A 147 -8.85 -4.49 -3.17
C ALA A 147 -9.26 -5.40 -1.99
N LEU A 148 -8.52 -6.49 -1.75
CA LEU A 148 -8.73 -7.37 -0.59
C LEU A 148 -8.52 -6.61 0.73
N SER A 149 -7.50 -5.76 0.81
CA SER A 149 -7.25 -4.93 1.99
C SER A 149 -8.37 -3.90 2.20
N MET A 150 -8.94 -3.36 1.12
CA MET A 150 -10.11 -2.48 1.19
C MET A 150 -11.35 -3.24 1.67
N LEU A 151 -11.62 -4.42 1.11
CA LEU A 151 -12.74 -5.27 1.48
C LEU A 151 -12.66 -5.68 2.96
N ARG A 152 -11.47 -6.07 3.43
CA ARG A 152 -11.20 -6.31 4.86
C ARG A 152 -11.62 -5.11 5.71
N GLY A 153 -11.19 -3.91 5.33
CA GLY A 153 -11.54 -2.68 6.03
C GLY A 153 -13.03 -2.37 6.06
N LEU A 154 -13.80 -2.73 5.02
CA LEU A 154 -15.27 -2.60 5.04
C LEU A 154 -15.90 -3.53 6.08
N PHE A 155 -15.42 -4.77 6.16
CA PHE A 155 -15.91 -5.72 7.16
C PHE A 155 -15.42 -5.42 8.57
N GLU A 156 -14.25 -4.81 8.76
CA GLU A 156 -13.84 -4.27 10.07
C GLU A 156 -14.82 -3.18 10.54
N ILE A 157 -15.23 -2.26 9.67
CA ILE A 157 -16.26 -1.25 10.01
C ILE A 157 -17.57 -1.93 10.46
N ALA A 158 -17.97 -3.01 9.78
CA ALA A 158 -19.17 -3.76 10.14
C ALA A 158 -19.02 -4.51 11.49
N VAL A 159 -17.82 -5.01 11.80
CA VAL A 159 -17.50 -5.62 13.10
C VAL A 159 -17.52 -4.58 14.21
N ASP A 160 -16.83 -3.45 14.02
CA ASP A 160 -16.74 -2.35 14.99
C ASP A 160 -18.13 -1.78 15.34
N ARG A 161 -19.05 -1.75 14.37
CA ARG A 161 -20.43 -1.28 14.56
C ARG A 161 -21.38 -2.34 15.11
N GLY A 162 -20.89 -3.56 15.33
CA GLY A 162 -21.67 -4.68 15.84
C GLY A 162 -22.71 -5.23 14.86
N VAL A 163 -22.56 -4.95 13.56
CA VAL A 163 -23.40 -5.50 12.48
C VAL A 163 -23.15 -7.00 12.32
N ARG A 164 -21.90 -7.42 12.55
CA ARG A 164 -21.45 -8.81 12.48
C ARG A 164 -20.35 -9.07 13.49
N ARG A 165 -20.13 -10.35 13.83
CA ARG A 165 -19.18 -10.76 14.89
C ARG A 165 -17.75 -10.97 14.40
N THR A 166 -17.57 -11.37 13.15
CA THR A 166 -16.26 -11.77 12.60
C THR A 166 -16.10 -11.26 11.18
N ASN A 167 -14.87 -11.00 10.74
CA ASN A 167 -14.60 -10.60 9.36
C ASN A 167 -14.63 -11.85 8.43
N PRO A 168 -15.48 -11.89 7.39
CA PRO A 168 -15.61 -13.09 6.53
C PRO A 168 -14.39 -13.26 5.62
N THR A 169 -13.58 -12.21 5.45
CA THR A 169 -12.40 -12.19 4.58
C THR A 169 -11.11 -12.57 5.31
N ALA A 170 -11.20 -12.92 6.60
CA ALA A 170 -10.05 -13.23 7.44
C ALA A 170 -9.19 -14.38 6.89
N ARG A 171 -9.82 -15.39 6.27
CA ARG A 171 -9.13 -16.56 5.71
C ARG A 171 -8.67 -16.39 4.26
N LEU A 172 -9.09 -15.31 3.58
CA LEU A 172 -8.67 -15.07 2.20
C LEU A 172 -7.16 -14.82 2.14
N LYS A 173 -6.50 -15.49 1.20
CA LYS A 173 -5.06 -15.33 0.99
C LYS A 173 -4.78 -14.17 0.04
N ARG A 174 -3.64 -13.50 0.25
CA ARG A 174 -3.12 -12.52 -0.68
C ARG A 174 -2.57 -13.25 -1.91
N SER A 175 -2.74 -12.66 -3.09
CA SER A 175 -2.12 -13.18 -4.30
C SER A 175 -0.61 -12.90 -4.26
N PRO A 176 0.23 -13.87 -4.64
CA PRO A 176 1.67 -13.67 -4.66
C PRO A 176 2.02 -12.55 -5.65
N VAL A 177 2.92 -11.66 -5.24
CA VAL A 177 3.47 -10.62 -6.11
C VAL A 177 4.90 -11.01 -6.42
N LYS A 178 5.13 -11.49 -7.65
CA LYS A 178 6.50 -11.74 -8.13
C LYS A 178 7.22 -10.39 -8.20
N LEU A 179 8.35 -10.29 -7.51
CA LEU A 179 9.26 -9.17 -7.70
C LEU A 179 9.77 -9.24 -9.15
N LYS A 180 9.81 -8.09 -9.82
CA LYS A 180 10.43 -8.04 -11.15
C LYS A 180 11.92 -8.16 -10.95
N ASP A 181 12.53 -9.20 -11.50
CA ASP A 181 13.96 -9.17 -11.72
C ASP A 181 14.25 -8.11 -12.78
N LEU A 182 15.08 -7.13 -12.41
CA LEU A 182 15.48 -6.03 -13.29
C LEU A 182 16.90 -6.25 -13.84
N SER A 183 17.65 -7.23 -13.33
CA SER A 183 19.06 -7.43 -13.69
C SER A 183 19.25 -7.65 -15.19
N GLU A 184 18.42 -8.48 -15.82
CA GLU A 184 18.45 -8.76 -17.26
C GLU A 184 17.90 -7.62 -18.14
N ARG A 185 17.24 -6.61 -17.55
CA ARG A 185 16.51 -5.56 -18.30
C ARG A 185 17.26 -4.24 -18.36
N LEU A 186 18.34 -4.08 -17.61
CA LEU A 186 19.12 -2.84 -17.61
C LEU A 186 20.09 -2.84 -18.81
N PRO A 187 20.14 -1.75 -19.59
CA PRO A 187 21.06 -1.66 -20.73
C PRO A 187 22.52 -1.63 -20.25
N ALA A 188 23.44 -2.16 -21.06
CA ALA A 188 24.87 -1.94 -20.84
C ALA A 188 25.23 -0.45 -21.04
N ARG A 189 26.37 0.01 -20.50
CA ARG A 189 26.79 1.43 -20.61
C ARG A 189 26.81 1.96 -22.06
N PRO A 190 27.37 1.24 -23.07
CA PRO A 190 27.35 1.71 -24.45
C PRO A 190 25.93 1.85 -25.01
N GLN A 191 25.07 0.84 -24.77
CA GLN A 191 23.66 0.87 -25.19
C GLN A 191 22.88 2.00 -24.52
N PHE A 192 23.17 2.31 -23.25
CA PHE A 192 22.57 3.45 -22.56
C PHE A 192 22.91 4.77 -23.27
N HIS A 193 24.17 4.98 -23.67
CA HIS A 193 24.58 6.20 -24.37
C HIS A 193 23.96 6.29 -25.78
N GLU A 194 23.86 5.19 -26.50
CA GLU A 194 23.16 5.13 -27.79
C GLU A 194 21.67 5.49 -27.64
N TRP A 195 21.01 4.93 -26.64
CA TRP A 195 19.61 5.22 -26.32
C TRP A 195 19.39 6.69 -25.95
N VAL A 196 20.25 7.29 -25.12
CA VAL A 196 20.19 8.72 -24.79
C VAL A 196 20.40 9.59 -26.04
N ARG A 197 21.32 9.20 -26.94
CA ARG A 197 21.54 9.91 -28.20
C ARG A 197 20.29 9.87 -29.09
N ALA A 198 19.63 8.72 -29.19
CA ALA A 198 18.36 8.59 -29.91
C ALA A 198 17.22 9.43 -29.29
N ILE A 199 17.18 9.59 -27.96
CA ILE A 199 16.26 10.54 -27.30
C ILE A 199 16.58 11.97 -27.73
N ARG A 200 17.86 12.36 -27.67
CA ARG A 200 18.34 13.72 -27.95
C ARG A 200 18.07 14.12 -29.41
N ASN A 201 18.32 13.21 -30.35
CA ASN A 201 18.24 13.47 -31.79
C ASN A 201 16.84 13.27 -32.40
N ALA A 202 15.81 13.03 -31.58
CA ALA A 202 14.46 12.74 -32.07
C ALA A 202 13.75 13.89 -32.81
N GLY A 203 14.31 15.11 -32.80
CA GLY A 203 13.72 16.30 -33.42
C GLY A 203 12.47 16.86 -32.73
N GLY A 204 12.07 16.34 -31.58
CA GLY A 204 10.93 16.85 -30.81
C GLY A 204 11.28 18.11 -30.02
N ARG A 205 10.30 19.00 -29.80
CA ARG A 205 10.46 20.26 -29.02
C ARG A 205 11.20 20.09 -27.69
N PHE A 206 10.97 18.97 -27.01
CA PHE A 206 11.55 18.68 -25.69
C PHE A 206 12.61 17.58 -25.72
N SER A 207 13.10 17.17 -26.88
CA SER A 207 14.02 16.03 -27.03
C SER A 207 15.33 16.20 -26.25
N HIS A 208 15.96 17.37 -26.36
CA HIS A 208 17.18 17.69 -25.61
C HIS A 208 16.91 17.62 -24.10
N HIS A 209 15.87 18.29 -23.62
CA HIS A 209 15.50 18.28 -22.20
C HIS A 209 15.12 16.89 -21.69
N CYS A 210 14.50 16.04 -22.53
CA CYS A 210 14.22 14.66 -22.18
C CYS A 210 15.52 13.86 -22.01
N ALA A 211 16.50 14.04 -22.90
CA ALA A 211 17.80 13.37 -22.80
C ALA A 211 18.56 13.85 -21.54
N ASP A 212 18.59 15.16 -21.28
CA ASP A 212 19.20 15.72 -20.07
C ASP A 212 18.55 15.17 -18.80
N TYR A 213 17.22 15.02 -18.80
CA TYR A 213 16.47 14.43 -17.70
C TYR A 213 16.84 12.95 -17.46
N VAL A 214 16.98 12.16 -18.53
CA VAL A 214 17.39 10.75 -18.43
C VAL A 214 18.82 10.62 -17.90
N GLU A 215 19.76 11.39 -18.45
CA GLU A 215 21.15 11.42 -17.99
C GLU A 215 21.24 11.82 -16.51
N PHE A 216 20.53 12.87 -16.12
CA PHE A 216 20.50 13.32 -14.74
C PHE A 216 20.01 12.24 -13.77
N LEU A 217 18.91 11.54 -14.10
CA LEU A 217 18.41 10.43 -13.27
C LEU A 217 19.40 9.27 -13.21
N ALA A 218 20.01 8.92 -14.34
CA ALA A 218 20.97 7.82 -14.44
C ALA A 218 22.29 8.10 -13.71
N TYR A 219 22.71 9.36 -13.61
CA TYR A 219 23.98 9.76 -12.97
C TYR A 219 23.85 10.12 -11.49
N THR A 220 22.64 10.31 -10.99
CA THR A 220 22.39 10.70 -9.58
C THR A 220 21.64 9.64 -8.79
N GLY A 221 20.92 8.74 -9.48
CA GLY A 221 20.03 7.76 -8.86
C GLY A 221 18.90 8.38 -8.03
N VAL A 222 18.60 9.68 -8.16
CA VAL A 222 17.53 10.31 -7.34
C VAL A 222 16.17 9.74 -7.69
N ARG A 223 15.21 9.80 -6.74
CA ARG A 223 13.85 9.39 -7.07
C ARG A 223 13.26 10.38 -8.07
N VAL A 224 12.45 9.89 -9.00
CA VAL A 224 11.77 10.71 -10.03
C VAL A 224 11.01 11.89 -9.41
N GLY A 225 10.32 11.65 -8.29
CA GLY A 225 9.59 12.71 -7.57
C GLY A 225 10.47 13.72 -6.83
N GLU A 226 11.76 13.43 -6.64
CA GLU A 226 12.76 14.35 -6.06
C GLU A 226 13.42 15.21 -7.14
N ALA A 227 13.67 14.65 -8.33
CA ALA A 227 14.42 15.30 -9.42
C ALA A 227 13.87 16.69 -9.79
N GLY A 228 12.55 16.83 -9.89
CA GLY A 228 11.90 18.11 -10.23
C GLY A 228 12.03 19.21 -9.17
N TRP A 229 12.50 18.90 -7.97
CA TRP A 229 12.71 19.88 -6.89
C TRP A 229 14.16 20.34 -6.75
N ILE A 230 15.07 19.76 -7.53
CA ILE A 230 16.49 20.08 -7.47
C ILE A 230 16.73 21.38 -8.24
N LYS A 231 17.36 22.33 -7.55
CA LYS A 231 17.63 23.69 -8.02
C LYS A 231 19.13 23.92 -8.09
N TRP A 232 19.56 24.92 -8.84
CA TRP A 232 20.97 25.27 -8.98
C TRP A 232 21.69 25.54 -7.65
N LYS A 233 21.01 26.11 -6.66
CA LYS A 233 21.55 26.32 -5.30
C LYS A 233 21.89 25.03 -4.55
N HIS A 234 21.45 23.87 -5.03
CA HIS A 234 21.77 22.57 -4.44
C HIS A 234 23.03 21.93 -5.03
N CYS A 235 23.62 22.53 -6.08
CA CYS A 235 24.86 22.06 -6.68
C CYS A 235 26.06 22.77 -6.04
N ASP A 236 26.86 22.03 -5.27
CA ASP A 236 28.16 22.51 -4.80
C ASP A 236 29.26 22.01 -5.75
N PHE A 237 29.61 22.83 -6.75
CA PHE A 237 30.64 22.49 -7.72
C PHE A 237 32.05 22.47 -7.12
N ALA A 238 32.29 23.20 -6.03
CA ALA A 238 33.59 23.26 -5.36
C ALA A 238 33.84 21.95 -4.59
N ARG A 239 32.83 21.48 -3.86
CA ARG A 239 32.89 20.20 -3.14
C ARG A 239 32.60 18.99 -4.05
N GLY A 240 32.02 19.23 -5.22
CA GLY A 240 31.58 18.15 -6.10
C GLY A 240 30.42 17.35 -5.50
N GLU A 241 29.46 18.03 -4.88
CA GLU A 241 28.34 17.40 -4.17
C GLU A 241 27.00 17.98 -4.64
N LEU A 242 26.03 17.11 -4.93
CA LEU A 242 24.64 17.49 -5.19
C LEU A 242 23.80 17.25 -3.94
N HIS A 243 23.19 18.30 -3.41
CA HIS A 243 22.33 18.23 -2.23
C HIS A 243 20.89 17.87 -2.62
N VAL A 244 20.45 16.66 -2.26
CA VAL A 244 19.09 16.20 -2.54
C VAL A 244 18.23 16.49 -1.32
N CYS A 245 17.45 17.57 -1.39
CA CYS A 245 16.51 17.96 -0.35
C CYS A 245 15.08 17.54 -0.73
N GLY A 246 14.38 16.88 0.19
CA GLY A 246 12.97 16.60 0.03
C GLY A 246 12.08 17.85 0.11
N HIS A 247 10.95 17.84 -0.59
CA HIS A 247 9.98 18.95 -0.53
C HIS A 247 9.11 18.89 0.75
N ARG A 248 9.05 19.99 1.50
CA ARG A 248 8.08 20.20 2.59
C ARG A 248 6.68 20.32 2.00
N GLY A 249 5.89 19.25 2.11
CA GLY A 249 4.53 19.15 1.56
C GLY A 249 4.23 17.79 0.91
N HIS A 250 5.27 17.06 0.50
CA HIS A 250 5.16 15.72 -0.08
C HIS A 250 5.82 14.62 0.74
N GLY A 251 6.10 14.91 2.01
CA GLY A 251 6.43 13.93 3.05
C GLY A 251 7.76 13.23 2.81
N ILE A 252 8.83 14.02 2.80
CA ILE A 252 10.08 13.65 3.46
C ILE A 252 10.00 14.33 4.84
N ARG A 253 10.11 13.56 5.92
CA ARG A 253 10.39 14.12 7.25
C ARG A 253 11.68 14.90 7.10
N SER A 254 11.84 16.02 7.81
CA SER A 254 13.02 16.90 7.79
C SER A 254 14.42 16.24 7.93
N GLN A 255 14.52 14.90 8.00
CA GLN A 255 15.68 14.09 8.31
C GLN A 255 16.29 13.29 7.12
N GLU A 256 15.82 13.43 5.87
CA GLU A 256 16.41 12.72 4.71
C GLU A 256 17.03 13.65 3.65
N SER A 257 17.67 14.75 4.05
CA SER A 257 18.61 15.42 3.15
C SER A 257 19.82 14.53 2.97
N ARG A 258 20.17 14.20 1.72
CA ARG A 258 21.38 13.42 1.40
C ARG A 258 22.23 14.15 0.38
N GLN A 259 23.52 13.88 0.42
CA GLN A 259 24.48 14.34 -0.58
C GLN A 259 24.72 13.22 -1.59
N VAL A 260 24.78 13.59 -2.87
CA VAL A 260 25.15 12.69 -3.96
C VAL A 260 26.46 13.21 -4.55
N PRO A 261 27.56 12.43 -4.52
CA PRO A 261 28.80 12.83 -5.16
C PRO A 261 28.61 13.11 -6.65
N MET A 262 29.18 14.21 -7.14
CA MET A 262 29.20 14.54 -8.56
C MET A 262 30.25 13.72 -9.27
N SER A 263 29.81 12.60 -9.86
CA SER A 263 30.64 11.86 -10.83
C SER A 263 31.06 12.77 -11.98
N GLY A 264 32.14 12.41 -12.68
CA GLY A 264 32.60 13.17 -13.86
C GLY A 264 31.49 13.37 -14.89
N ALA A 265 30.66 12.33 -15.13
CA ALA A 265 29.51 12.42 -16.03
C ALA A 265 28.43 13.41 -15.55
N LEU A 266 28.12 13.42 -14.24
CA LEU A 266 27.18 14.38 -13.68
C LEU A 266 27.72 15.81 -13.74
N ARG A 267 28.99 16.01 -13.40
CA ARG A 267 29.65 17.33 -13.47
C ARG A 267 29.59 17.88 -14.89
N SER A 268 30.01 17.11 -15.89
CA SER A 268 29.98 17.52 -17.30
C SER A 268 28.56 17.87 -17.76
N LEU A 269 27.55 17.09 -17.34
CA LEU A 269 26.15 17.39 -17.63
C LEU A 269 25.73 18.74 -17.02
N LEU A 270 26.01 18.96 -15.74
CA LEU A 270 25.60 20.18 -15.03
C LEU A 270 26.31 21.43 -15.56
N GLU A 271 27.61 21.34 -15.88
CA GLU A 271 28.37 22.44 -16.47
C GLU A 271 27.84 22.80 -17.86
N ARG A 272 27.52 21.80 -18.69
CA ARG A 272 26.88 22.02 -20.00
C ARG A 272 25.52 22.72 -19.84
N LEU A 273 24.66 22.22 -18.96
CA LEU A 273 23.34 22.82 -18.71
C LEU A 273 23.44 24.26 -18.18
N ARG A 274 24.46 24.57 -17.39
CA ARG A 274 24.72 25.94 -16.91
C ARG A 274 25.16 26.85 -18.06
N LYS A 275 26.03 26.36 -18.95
CA LYS A 275 26.49 27.11 -20.13
C LYS A 275 25.36 27.38 -21.12
N GLU A 276 24.46 26.42 -21.31
CA GLU A 276 23.27 26.55 -22.16
C GLU A 276 22.23 27.53 -21.57
N ASN A 277 22.28 27.80 -20.26
CA ASN A 277 21.38 28.74 -19.57
C ASN A 277 22.14 29.61 -18.55
N PRO A 278 22.94 30.59 -19.03
CA PRO A 278 23.80 31.41 -18.17
C PRO A 278 23.00 32.28 -17.18
N GLU A 279 21.77 32.66 -17.53
CA GLU A 279 20.90 33.51 -16.71
C GLU A 279 20.14 32.74 -15.61
N ALA A 280 20.35 31.43 -15.49
CA ALA A 280 19.65 30.61 -14.51
C ALA A 280 19.99 31.01 -13.06
N LYS A 281 18.97 31.39 -12.30
CA LYS A 281 19.11 31.82 -10.91
C LYS A 281 19.35 30.62 -9.99
N PRO A 282 19.97 30.81 -8.82
CA PRO A 282 20.13 29.74 -7.83
C PRO A 282 18.81 29.06 -7.42
N THR A 283 17.68 29.78 -7.50
CA THR A 283 16.35 29.27 -7.17
C THR A 283 15.66 28.50 -8.30
N ASP A 284 16.24 28.48 -9.50
CA ASP A 284 15.64 27.85 -10.67
C ASP A 284 15.95 26.36 -10.69
N GLY A 285 15.03 25.59 -11.28
CA GLY A 285 15.21 24.15 -11.46
C GLY A 285 16.32 23.87 -12.46
N ILE A 286 17.08 22.80 -12.23
CA ILE A 286 18.11 22.35 -13.17
C ILE A 286 17.45 21.75 -14.43
N LEU A 287 16.39 20.97 -14.22
CA LEU A 287 15.71 20.20 -15.26
C LEU A 287 14.49 20.96 -15.79
N GLN A 288 14.34 20.98 -17.11
CA GLN A 288 13.25 21.68 -17.80
C GLN A 288 11.99 20.80 -18.01
N VAL A 289 12.10 19.50 -17.72
CA VAL A 289 10.99 18.53 -17.82
C VAL A 289 10.94 17.67 -16.56
N THR A 290 9.74 17.15 -16.25
CA THR A 290 9.52 16.21 -15.12
C THR A 290 9.29 14.77 -15.59
N THR A 291 9.24 14.56 -16.91
CA THR A 291 9.08 13.24 -17.52
C THR A 291 9.67 13.21 -18.92
N ALA A 292 10.23 12.06 -19.26
CA ALA A 292 10.73 11.72 -20.59
C ALA A 292 10.06 10.44 -21.14
N LYS A 293 8.93 10.00 -20.56
CA LYS A 293 8.37 8.64 -20.79
C LYS A 293 8.15 8.33 -22.27
N LYS A 294 7.54 9.27 -23.01
CA LYS A 294 7.25 9.09 -24.44
C LYS A 294 8.54 9.00 -25.26
N ALA A 295 9.50 9.89 -24.98
CA ALA A 295 10.78 9.92 -25.68
C ALA A 295 11.62 8.67 -25.40
N MET A 296 11.66 8.23 -24.14
CA MET A 296 12.28 6.98 -23.69
C MET A 296 11.70 5.77 -24.42
N ASN A 297 10.37 5.64 -24.48
CA ASN A 297 9.72 4.51 -25.14
C ASN A 297 10.01 4.46 -26.64
N ARG A 298 9.96 5.63 -27.31
CA ARG A 298 10.26 5.73 -28.74
C ARG A 298 11.71 5.33 -29.02
N ALA A 299 12.66 5.90 -28.29
CA ALA A 299 14.08 5.59 -28.45
C ALA A 299 14.39 4.13 -28.08
N ALA A 300 13.69 3.53 -27.13
CA ALA A 300 13.85 2.12 -26.80
C ALA A 300 13.44 1.20 -27.95
N ALA A 301 12.33 1.53 -28.64
CA ALA A 301 11.91 0.81 -29.84
C ALA A 301 12.91 0.96 -31.00
N GLU A 302 13.56 2.12 -31.12
CA GLU A 302 14.55 2.43 -32.16
C GLU A 302 15.90 1.75 -31.93
N THR A 303 16.36 1.70 -30.68
CA THR A 303 17.70 1.18 -30.31
C THR A 303 17.69 -0.27 -29.81
N GLY A 304 16.52 -0.91 -29.79
CA GLY A 304 16.37 -2.31 -29.37
C GLY A 304 16.61 -2.58 -27.89
N ILE A 305 16.70 -1.53 -27.04
CA ILE A 305 16.88 -1.74 -25.60
C ILE A 305 15.57 -2.21 -24.93
N PRO A 306 15.65 -3.04 -23.87
CA PRO A 306 14.46 -3.41 -23.10
C PRO A 306 13.71 -2.17 -22.59
N HIS A 307 12.39 -2.25 -22.53
CA HIS A 307 11.58 -1.14 -22.02
C HIS A 307 11.92 -0.84 -20.54
N ILE A 308 12.60 0.28 -20.32
CA ILE A 308 12.91 0.80 -18.99
C ILE A 308 12.09 2.05 -18.66
N THR A 309 11.78 2.21 -17.38
CA THR A 309 11.06 3.35 -16.81
C THR A 309 12.02 4.31 -16.11
N HIS A 310 11.56 5.52 -15.76
CA HIS A 310 12.36 6.45 -14.97
C HIS A 310 12.84 5.87 -13.64
N HIS A 311 12.05 4.98 -13.03
CA HIS A 311 12.43 4.31 -11.78
C HIS A 311 13.56 3.31 -12.00
N ASP A 312 13.62 2.68 -13.17
CA ASP A 312 14.68 1.73 -13.52
C ASP A 312 16.04 2.44 -13.69
N LEU A 313 16.07 3.75 -14.00
CA LEU A 313 17.31 4.53 -14.04
C LEU A 313 18.00 4.65 -12.67
N ARG A 314 17.24 4.59 -11.57
CA ARG A 314 17.82 4.50 -10.22
C ARG A 314 18.48 3.13 -9.99
N HIS A 315 17.90 2.07 -10.53
CA HIS A 315 18.51 0.74 -10.49
C HIS A 315 19.76 0.67 -11.38
N PHE A 316 19.71 1.31 -12.56
CA PHE A 316 20.86 1.48 -13.43
C PHE A 316 22.01 2.21 -12.70
N PHE A 317 21.74 3.32 -12.02
CA PHE A 317 22.74 4.02 -11.22
C PHE A 317 23.39 3.10 -10.17
N ALA A 318 22.58 2.38 -9.39
CA ALA A 318 23.10 1.46 -8.38
C ALA A 318 23.98 0.36 -8.99
N ALA A 319 23.56 -0.24 -10.11
CA ALA A 319 24.35 -1.23 -10.83
C ALA A 319 25.68 -0.66 -11.36
N VAL A 320 25.67 0.59 -11.84
CA VAL A 320 26.86 1.31 -12.30
C VAL A 320 27.83 1.58 -11.15
N CYS A 321 27.35 1.97 -9.97
CA CYS A 321 28.17 2.18 -8.76
C CYS A 321 28.84 0.88 -8.29
N ILE A 322 28.06 -0.19 -8.15
CA ILE A 322 28.57 -1.52 -7.76
C ILE A 322 29.63 -2.00 -8.76
N GLY A 323 29.35 -1.90 -10.06
CA GLY A 323 30.30 -2.29 -11.11
C GLY A 323 31.55 -1.40 -11.20
N SER A 324 31.54 -0.23 -10.56
CA SER A 324 32.69 0.68 -10.46
C SER A 324 33.41 0.60 -9.11
N GLY A 325 33.05 -0.35 -8.24
CA GLY A 325 33.70 -0.54 -6.94
C GLY A 325 33.41 0.56 -5.93
N VAL A 326 32.33 1.32 -6.12
CA VAL A 326 31.84 2.31 -5.15
C VAL A 326 30.87 1.60 -4.22
N ASP A 327 31.27 1.44 -2.96
CA ASP A 327 30.43 0.95 -1.84
C ASP A 327 29.70 2.14 -1.18
#